data_AF-A0A958PYY0-F1
#
_entry.id   AF-A0A958PYY0-F1
#
_cell.length_a   1.000
_cell.length_b   1.000
_cell.length_c   1.000
_cell.angle_alpha   90.00
_cell.angle_beta   90.00
_cell.angle_gamma   90.00
#
_symmetry.space_group_name_H-M   'P 1'
#
loop_
_entity.id
_entity.type
_entity.pdbx_description
1 polymer ?
#
loop_
_entity_poly.entity_id
_entity_poly.type
_entity_poly.pdbx_seq_one_letter_code
_entity_poly.pdbx_strand_id
1 'polypeptide(L)' 'MNVCFIMYPWEKIDPENDTTLALIKECVKRNHGVAMCTPANLTIRNSVTNAF' A
#
# COMPACT_ATOMS: atom_id res chain seq x y z
N MET A 1 -13.72 5.00 -1.97
CA MET A 1 -13.20 3.61 -1.96
C MET A 1 -12.11 3.52 -0.90
N ASN A 2 -11.75 2.31 -0.44
CA ASN A 2 -10.61 2.09 0.45
C ASN A 2 -9.47 1.47 -0.37
N VAL A 3 -8.30 2.10 -0.35
CA VAL A 3 -7.13 1.71 -1.14
C VAL A 3 -5.96 1.47 -0.18
N CYS A 4 -5.33 0.30 -0.27
CA CYS A 4 -4.15 -0.05 0.51
C CYS A 4 -2.93 -0.14 -0.41
N PHE A 5 -1.90 0.63 -0.10
CA PHE A 5 -0.63 0.62 -0.83
C PHE A 5 0.39 -0.24 -0.06
N ILE A 6 0.93 -1.26 -0.73
CA ILE A 6 2.06 -2.02 -0.21
C ILE A 6 3.34 -1.29 -0.66
N MET A 7 3.96 -0.58 0.25
CA MET A 7 5.15 0.23 0.00
C MET A 7 6.33 -0.22 0.85
N TYR A 8 7.52 0.23 0.48
CA TYR A 8 8.69 0.12 1.33
C TYR A 8 8.56 1.08 2.55
N PRO A 9 9.43 0.96 3.58
CA PRO A 9 9.34 1.78 4.79
C PRO A 9 9.40 3.28 4.51
N TRP A 10 8.73 4.08 5.34
CA TRP A 10 8.60 5.54 5.16
C TRP A 10 9.97 6.24 5.05
N GLU A 11 10.97 5.74 5.77
CA GLU A 11 12.33 6.27 5.82
C GLU A 11 13.09 6.11 4.50
N LYS A 12 12.62 5.25 3.60
CA LYS A 12 13.24 4.99 2.30
C LYS A 12 12.55 5.74 1.15
N ILE A 13 11.53 6.54 1.44
CA ILE A 13 10.78 7.27 0.42
C ILE A 13 11.58 8.48 -0.03
N ASP A 14 11.77 8.58 -1.34
CA ASP A 14 12.25 9.78 -2.01
C ASP A 14 11.03 10.55 -2.57
N PRO A 15 10.59 11.64 -1.92
CA PRO A 15 9.37 12.34 -2.30
C PRO A 15 9.36 12.89 -3.72
N GLU A 16 10.52 13.25 -4.27
CA GLU A 16 10.62 13.87 -5.60
C GLU A 16 10.54 12.83 -6.72
N ASN A 17 10.97 11.59 -6.44
CA ASN A 17 11.06 10.53 -7.45
C ASN A 17 10.00 9.42 -7.27
N ASP A 18 9.23 9.44 -6.18
CA ASP A 18 8.23 8.41 -5.93
C ASP A 18 6.86 8.74 -6.56
N THR A 19 6.54 8.00 -7.61
CA THR A 19 5.24 8.12 -8.31
C THR A 19 4.07 7.55 -7.51
N THR A 20 4.31 6.67 -6.54
CA THR A 20 3.27 6.09 -5.68
C THR A 20 2.70 7.15 -4.73
N LEU A 21 3.54 8.04 -4.20
CA LEU A 21 3.08 9.20 -3.41
C LEU A 21 2.15 10.12 -4.20
N ALA A 22 2.42 10.33 -5.49
CA ALA A 22 1.53 11.11 -6.35
C ALA A 22 0.15 10.46 -6.48
N LEU A 23 0.09 9.12 -6.60
CA LEU A 23 -1.17 8.36 -6.62
C LEU A 23 -1.91 8.43 -5.28
N ILE A 24 -1.20 8.25 -4.16
CA ILE A 24 -1.76 8.38 -2.81
C ILE A 24 -2.41 9.76 -2.64
N LYS A 25 -1.71 10.82 -3.05
CA LYS A 25 -2.22 12.20 -2.98
C LYS A 25 -3.51 12.38 -3.79
N GLU A 26 -3.57 11.83 -5.01
CA GLU A 26 -4.79 11.88 -5.82
C GLU A 26 -5.94 11.08 -5.21
N CYS A 27 -5.67 9.92 -4.60
CA CYS A 27 -6.69 9.16 -3.86
C CYS A 27 -7.25 9.96 -2.68
N VAL A 28 -6.38 10.60 -1.88
CA VAL A 28 -6.79 11.44 -0.75
C VAL A 28 -7.62 12.64 -1.24
N LYS A 29 -7.19 13.31 -2.31
CA LYS A 29 -7.90 14.44 -2.92
C LYS A 29 -9.31 14.07 -3.38
N ARG A 30 -9.53 12.83 -3.79
CA ARG A 30 -10.85 12.29 -4.19
C ARG A 30 -11.67 11.73 -3.01
N ASN A 31 -11.24 11.98 -1.78
CA ASN A 31 -11.87 11.52 -0.55
C ASN A 31 -11.99 9.98 -0.49
N HIS A 32 -10.96 9.27 -0.95
CA HIS A 32 -10.83 7.83 -0.74
C HIS A 32 -10.12 7.56 0.59
N GLY A 33 -10.55 6.50 1.29
CA GLY A 33 -9.80 5.99 2.43
C GLY A 33 -8.48 5.40 1.92
N VAL A 34 -7.36 5.85 2.47
CA VAL A 34 -6.03 5.37 2.07
C VAL A 34 -5.31 4.78 3.27
N ALA A 35 -4.73 3.61 3.08
CA ALA A 35 -3.82 2.97 4.02
C ALA A 35 -2.51 2.64 3.31
N MET A 36 -1.42 2.59 4.07
CA MET A 36 -0.11 2.15 3.60
C MET A 36 0.41 1.06 4.54
N CYS A 37 0.96 -0.01 4.00
CA CYS A 37 1.63 -1.06 4.76
C CYS A 37 2.93 -1.47 4.10
N THR A 38 3.84 -2.04 4.89
CA THR A 38 5.05 -2.66 4.35
C THR A 38 4.86 -4.17 4.22
N PRO A 39 5.63 -4.86 3.36
CA PRO A 39 5.55 -6.31 3.23
C PRO A 39 5.73 -7.06 4.55
N ALA A 40 6.55 -6.54 5.46
CA ALA A 40 6.77 -7.10 6.80
C ALA A 40 5.50 -7.08 7.68
N ASN A 41 4.53 -6.23 7.37
CA ASN A 41 3.27 -6.11 8.12
C ASN A 41 2.18 -7.03 7.56
N LEU A 42 2.43 -7.75 6.46
CA LEU A 42 1.47 -8.65 5.84
C LEU A 42 1.62 -10.06 6.44
N THR A 43 0.50 -10.61 6.91
CA THR A 43 0.41 -12.01 7.32
C THR A 43 -0.67 -12.69 6.50
N ILE A 44 -0.36 -13.85 5.93
CA ILE A 44 -1.39 -14.68 5.30
C ILE A 44 -2.18 -15.34 6.42
N ARG A 45 -3.48 -15.10 6.46
CA ARG A 45 -4.41 -15.74 7.38
C ARG A 45 -5.47 -16.49 6.58
N ASN A 46 -5.97 -17.60 7.10
CA ASN A 46 -7.00 -18.43 6.46
C ASN A 46 -6.61 -18.91 5.04
N SER A 47 -5.35 -19.25 4.84
CA SER A 47 -4.90 -19.86 3.58
C SER A 47 -5.54 -21.23 3.41
N VAL A 48 -6.21 -21.46 2.28
CA VAL A 48 -6.63 -22.80 1.85
C VAL A 48 -5.59 -23.28 0.83
N THR A 49 -4.75 -24.23 1.24
CA THR A 49 -3.75 -24.82 0.36
C THR A 49 -4.44 -25.72 -0.66
N ASN A 50 -4.34 -25.37 -1.94
CA ASN A 50 -4.76 -26.23 -3.04
C ASN A 50 -3.52 -26.80 -3.71
N ALA A 51 -3.46 -28.13 -3.85
CA ALA A 51 -2.49 -28.85 -4.66
C ALA A 51 -3.26 -29.61 -5.74
N PHE A 52 -2.83 -29.49 -6.99
CA PHE A 52 -3.34 -30.28 -8.11
C PHE A 52 -2.62 -31.63 -8.15
#